data_AF-A0AAN9UMH3-F1
#
_entry.id   AF-A0AAN9UMH3-F1
#
_cell.length_a   1.000
_cell.length_b   1.000
_cell.length_c   1.000
_cell.angle_alpha   90.00
_cell.angle_beta   90.00
_cell.angle_gamma   90.00
#
_symmetry.space_group_name_H-M   'P 1'
#
loop_
_entity.id
_entity.type
_entity.pdbx_description
1 polymer ?
#
loop_
_entity_poly.entity_id
_entity_poly.type
_entity_poly.pdbx_seq_one_letter_code
_entity_poly.pdbx_strand_id
1 'polypeptide(L)'
;MCLTIFASAALTLQSFFFFFLSVNAAIPNCPYNGPTFPPPTDFASSETMQAALTELTAAFDNLESDPSVNPNRTSWSVQIFSTTDADDKPLWEHYHTAPQLNLSSIGVQEVDGDTIYRLGSNTKIFTMLTFLYEAGEQYLNDPITKWVPELADLAGKAAEDPVMNYVHRVPSGRLAEVR
;
A
#
# COMPACT_ATOMS: atom_id res chain seq x y z
N MET A 1 -25.83 -18.24 10.12
CA MET A 1 -26.39 -19.22 11.06
C MET A 1 -26.90 -20.41 10.27
N CYS A 2 -26.19 -21.55 10.30
CA CYS A 2 -26.65 -22.79 9.67
C CYS A 2 -26.98 -23.77 10.80
N LEU A 3 -28.27 -24.03 11.00
CA LEU A 3 -28.79 -24.89 12.06
C LEU A 3 -28.84 -26.33 11.53
N THR A 4 -28.15 -27.27 12.17
CA THR A 4 -28.23 -28.71 11.85
C THR A 4 -29.20 -29.39 12.82
N ILE A 5 -30.25 -30.00 12.28
CA ILE A 5 -31.17 -30.88 13.02
C ILE A 5 -30.64 -32.31 12.89
N PHE A 6 -30.17 -32.89 13.98
CA PHE A 6 -29.90 -34.34 14.05
C PHE A 6 -31.13 -35.04 14.62
N ALA A 7 -31.78 -35.87 13.80
CA ALA A 7 -32.68 -36.91 14.25
C ALA A 7 -32.04 -38.25 13.91
N SER A 8 -31.71 -39.07 14.91
CA SER A 8 -31.34 -40.46 14.67
C SER A 8 -31.84 -41.32 15.81
N ALA A 9 -32.68 -42.29 15.46
CA ALA A 9 -33.17 -43.33 16.34
C ALA A 9 -32.74 -44.69 15.75
N ALA A 10 -32.53 -45.63 16.66
CA ALA A 10 -32.36 -47.08 16.50
C ALA A 10 -30.92 -47.63 16.38
N LEU A 11 -30.58 -48.39 17.42
CA LEU A 11 -29.42 -49.27 17.62
C LEU A 11 -29.50 -50.49 16.69
N THR A 12 -28.36 -50.88 16.10
CA THR A 12 -27.97 -52.31 15.94
C THR A 12 -26.45 -52.46 15.97
N LEU A 13 -26.00 -53.53 16.61
CA LEU A 13 -24.64 -53.84 17.07
C LEU A 13 -23.87 -54.65 16.00
N GLN A 14 -22.89 -54.09 15.30
CA GLN A 14 -21.96 -54.88 14.47
C GLN A 14 -20.61 -54.16 14.29
N SER A 15 -19.51 -54.91 14.49
CA SER A 15 -18.09 -54.54 14.51
C SER A 15 -17.65 -53.21 13.86
N PHE A 16 -17.14 -52.30 14.69
CA PHE A 16 -16.49 -51.05 14.28
C PHE A 16 -15.10 -51.32 13.68
N PHE A 17 -15.01 -51.55 12.38
CA PHE A 17 -13.81 -51.22 11.62
C PHE A 17 -13.87 -49.70 11.37
N PHE A 18 -13.18 -48.92 12.22
CA PHE A 18 -13.07 -47.46 12.07
C PHE A 18 -12.25 -47.15 10.81
N PHE A 19 -12.89 -47.20 9.64
CA PHE A 19 -12.38 -46.57 8.44
C PHE A 19 -12.54 -45.06 8.65
N PHE A 20 -11.48 -44.41 9.13
CA PHE A 20 -11.39 -42.95 9.19
C PHE A 20 -11.40 -42.42 7.75
N LEU A 21 -12.58 -42.26 7.16
CA LEU A 21 -12.79 -41.36 6.04
C LEU A 21 -12.59 -39.94 6.57
N SER A 22 -11.37 -39.44 6.42
CA SER A 22 -11.06 -38.02 6.57
C SER A 22 -11.85 -37.25 5.50
N VAL A 23 -13.03 -36.77 5.88
CA VAL A 23 -13.74 -35.75 5.09
C VAL A 23 -12.91 -34.47 5.20
N ASN A 24 -11.99 -34.28 4.26
CA ASN A 24 -11.41 -32.97 3.98
C ASN A 24 -12.55 -32.10 3.41
N ALA A 25 -13.37 -31.54 4.31
CA ALA A 25 -14.19 -30.40 3.94
C ALA A 25 -13.22 -29.27 3.61
N ALA A 26 -12.98 -29.05 2.31
CA ALA A 26 -12.30 -27.86 1.85
C ALA A 26 -13.02 -26.67 2.47
N ILE A 27 -12.31 -25.93 3.31
CA ILE A 27 -12.82 -24.70 3.89
C ILE A 27 -13.21 -23.83 2.68
N PRO A 28 -14.48 -23.41 2.53
CA PRO A 28 -14.82 -22.49 1.47
C PRO A 28 -13.87 -21.30 1.63
N ASN A 29 -13.16 -20.91 0.56
CA ASN A 29 -12.42 -19.67 0.54
C ASN A 29 -13.45 -18.55 0.74
N CYS A 30 -13.68 -18.18 2.00
CA CYS A 30 -14.44 -17.01 2.34
C CYS A 30 -13.64 -15.85 1.77
N PRO A 31 -14.20 -15.03 0.87
CA PRO A 31 -13.51 -13.83 0.44
C PRO A 31 -13.15 -13.02 1.69
N TYR A 32 -11.97 -12.40 1.69
CA TYR A 32 -11.54 -11.54 2.78
C TYR A 32 -12.67 -10.58 3.10
N ASN A 33 -13.08 -10.49 4.37
CA ASN A 33 -14.17 -9.61 4.76
C ASN A 33 -13.83 -8.20 4.30
N GLY A 34 -14.62 -7.67 3.36
CA GLY A 34 -14.51 -6.30 2.93
C GLY A 34 -14.81 -5.34 4.09
N PRO A 35 -14.63 -4.03 3.88
CA PRO A 35 -14.98 -3.03 4.87
C PRO A 35 -16.43 -3.22 5.34
N THR A 36 -16.63 -3.34 6.66
CA THR A 36 -17.94 -3.58 7.29
C THR A 36 -18.90 -2.40 7.15
N PHE A 37 -18.38 -1.21 6.86
CA PHE A 37 -19.14 0.03 6.72
C PHE A 37 -18.98 0.59 5.30
N PRO A 38 -20.03 1.25 4.75
CA PRO A 38 -19.87 1.95 3.48
C PRO A 38 -18.80 3.04 3.61
N PRO A 39 -18.09 3.37 2.52
CA PRO A 39 -17.21 4.53 2.51
C PRO A 39 -17.96 5.77 2.97
N PRO A 40 -17.41 6.58 3.90
CA PRO A 40 -18.03 7.85 4.26
C PRO A 40 -18.12 8.76 3.04
N THR A 41 -19.16 9.57 3.01
CA THR A 41 -19.50 10.49 1.92
C THR A 41 -19.77 11.88 2.47
N ASP A 42 -19.68 12.90 1.62
CA ASP A 42 -20.08 14.27 1.94
C ASP A 42 -19.22 14.88 3.06
N PHE A 43 -17.90 14.71 2.94
CA PHE A 43 -16.93 15.28 3.88
C PHE A 43 -16.94 16.80 3.85
N ALA A 44 -17.21 17.41 2.69
CA ALA A 44 -17.30 18.86 2.52
C ALA A 44 -18.37 19.51 3.41
N SER A 45 -19.50 18.84 3.65
CA SER A 45 -20.59 19.38 4.48
C SER A 45 -20.39 19.16 5.99
N SER A 46 -19.43 18.31 6.37
CA SER A 46 -19.19 17.94 7.77
C SER A 46 -18.57 19.08 8.57
N GLU A 47 -19.28 19.56 9.60
CA GLU A 47 -18.76 20.59 10.54
C GLU A 47 -17.46 20.13 11.23
N THR A 48 -17.35 18.85 11.56
CA THR A 48 -16.13 18.30 12.17
C THR A 48 -14.95 18.34 11.20
N MET A 49 -15.19 18.05 9.92
CA MET A 49 -14.14 18.14 8.90
C MET A 49 -13.72 19.59 8.67
N GLN A 50 -14.68 20.52 8.56
CA GLN A 50 -14.39 21.95 8.39
C GLN A 50 -13.59 22.54 9.56
N ALA A 51 -13.92 22.15 10.80
CA ALA A 51 -13.15 22.54 11.98
C ALA A 51 -11.71 22.02 11.90
N ALA A 52 -11.53 20.74 11.56
CA ALA A 52 -10.21 20.14 11.41
C ALA A 52 -9.37 20.79 10.30
N LEU A 53 -9.97 21.12 9.16
CA LEU A 53 -9.30 21.82 8.06
C LEU A 53 -8.91 23.26 8.43
N THR A 54 -9.71 23.91 9.27
CA THR A 54 -9.37 25.24 9.82
C THR A 54 -8.17 25.16 10.75
N GLU A 55 -8.13 24.17 11.65
CA GLU A 55 -6.97 23.93 12.52
C GLU A 55 -5.73 23.56 11.70
N LEU A 56 -5.89 22.76 10.65
CA LEU A 56 -4.82 22.38 9.74
C LEU A 56 -4.23 23.59 9.01
N THR A 57 -5.09 24.50 8.54
CA THR A 57 -4.66 25.76 7.91
C THR A 57 -3.77 26.55 8.87
N ALA A 58 -4.23 26.76 10.11
CA ALA A 58 -3.44 27.45 11.12
C ALA A 58 -2.11 26.73 11.44
N ALA A 59 -2.08 25.39 11.42
CA ALA A 59 -0.85 24.64 11.63
C ALA A 59 0.16 24.88 10.50
N PHE A 60 -0.28 24.90 9.24
CA PHE A 60 0.60 25.16 8.09
C PHE A 60 1.04 26.63 8.00
N ASP A 61 0.16 27.58 8.30
CA ASP A 61 0.53 29.01 8.38
C ASP A 61 1.64 29.23 9.42
N ASN A 62 1.58 28.50 10.54
CA ASN A 62 2.63 28.55 11.55
C ASN A 62 3.97 27.95 11.07
N LEU A 63 3.94 26.94 10.18
CA LEU A 63 5.16 26.35 9.61
C LEU A 63 5.93 27.33 8.72
N GLU A 64 5.26 28.30 8.10
CA GLU A 64 5.92 29.35 7.32
C GLU A 64 6.89 30.20 8.15
N SER A 65 6.69 30.23 9.48
CA SER A 65 7.57 30.92 10.42
C SER A 65 8.51 29.98 11.19
N ASP A 66 8.39 28.66 11.02
CA ASP A 66 9.21 27.69 11.75
C ASP A 66 10.57 27.48 11.06
N PRO A 67 11.70 27.87 11.67
CA PRO A 67 13.01 27.67 11.06
C PRO A 67 13.38 26.20 10.87
N SER A 68 12.73 25.26 11.57
CA SER A 68 13.00 23.82 11.47
C SER A 68 12.70 23.24 10.08
N VAL A 69 11.74 23.82 9.36
CA VAL A 69 11.37 23.41 8.00
C VAL A 69 12.03 24.25 6.90
N ASN A 70 12.84 25.24 7.30
CA ASN A 70 13.54 26.16 6.40
C ASN A 70 12.60 26.79 5.34
N PRO A 71 11.54 27.49 5.77
CA PRO A 71 10.46 27.98 4.90
C PRO A 71 10.96 28.98 3.86
N ASN A 72 12.11 29.61 4.09
CA ASN A 72 12.75 30.51 3.13
C ASN A 72 13.29 29.80 1.88
N ARG A 73 13.60 28.49 1.97
CA ARG A 73 14.20 27.69 0.89
C ARG A 73 13.36 26.50 0.46
N THR A 74 12.40 26.09 1.28
CA THR A 74 11.55 24.93 1.04
C THR A 74 10.16 25.41 0.66
N SER A 75 9.73 25.15 -0.57
CA SER A 75 8.32 25.33 -0.97
C SER A 75 7.57 24.01 -0.81
N TRP A 76 6.27 24.05 -0.54
CA TRP A 76 5.43 22.87 -0.44
C TRP A 76 4.02 23.11 -0.96
N SER A 77 3.35 22.00 -1.30
CA SER A 77 1.93 21.96 -1.61
C SER A 77 1.33 20.77 -0.88
N VAL A 78 0.17 20.96 -0.27
CA VAL A 78 -0.58 19.90 0.39
C VAL A 78 -2.03 20.01 -0.05
N GLN A 79 -2.61 18.88 -0.44
CA GLN A 79 -3.98 18.79 -0.91
C GLN A 79 -4.66 17.62 -0.19
N ILE A 80 -5.87 17.86 0.27
CA ILE A 80 -6.77 16.84 0.82
C ILE A 80 -7.99 16.77 -0.08
N PHE A 81 -8.33 15.58 -0.57
CA PHE A 81 -9.46 15.34 -1.44
C PHE A 81 -10.27 14.14 -0.99
N SER A 82 -11.55 14.12 -1.36
CA SER A 82 -12.45 12.99 -1.16
C SER A 82 -12.68 12.29 -2.50
N THR A 83 -12.72 10.96 -2.49
CA THR A 83 -13.11 10.17 -3.67
C THR A 83 -14.63 9.95 -3.76
N THR A 84 -15.38 10.40 -2.75
CA THR A 84 -16.82 10.18 -2.63
C THR A 84 -17.66 11.46 -2.72
N ASP A 85 -17.02 12.63 -2.62
CA ASP A 85 -17.71 13.92 -2.73
C ASP A 85 -17.89 14.29 -4.21
N ALA A 86 -19.06 14.84 -4.56
CA ALA A 86 -19.53 14.91 -5.94
C ALA A 86 -18.85 15.97 -6.82
N ASP A 87 -18.09 16.89 -6.21
CA ASP A 87 -17.65 18.12 -6.89
C ASP A 87 -16.27 18.02 -7.56
N ASP A 88 -15.60 16.85 -7.53
CA ASP A 88 -14.24 16.60 -8.04
C ASP A 88 -13.21 17.66 -7.59
N LYS A 89 -13.52 18.37 -6.51
CA LYS A 89 -12.69 19.42 -5.93
C LYS A 89 -12.01 18.89 -4.69
N PRO A 90 -10.76 19.31 -4.45
CA PRO A 90 -10.13 19.14 -3.15
C PRO A 90 -11.00 19.73 -2.05
N LEU A 91 -11.04 19.04 -0.91
CA LEU A 91 -11.64 19.55 0.31
C LEU A 91 -10.83 20.72 0.88
N TRP A 92 -9.52 20.69 0.65
CA TRP A 92 -8.58 21.68 1.15
C TRP A 92 -7.27 21.64 0.38
N GLU A 93 -6.68 22.82 0.19
CA GLU A 93 -5.41 23.03 -0.47
C GLU A 93 -4.62 24.09 0.29
N HIS A 94 -3.31 23.88 0.39
CA HIS A 94 -2.39 24.86 0.94
C HIS A 94 -1.07 24.82 0.17
N TYR A 95 -0.57 26.01 -0.13
CA TYR A 95 0.63 26.21 -0.92
C TYR A 95 1.52 27.22 -0.21
N HIS A 96 2.80 26.89 -0.11
CA HIS A 96 3.80 27.81 0.38
C HIS A 96 4.88 28.00 -0.68
N THR A 97 5.06 29.25 -1.07
CA THR A 97 6.15 29.66 -1.97
C THR A 97 7.31 30.17 -1.14
N ALA A 98 8.40 29.41 -1.11
CA ALA A 98 9.63 29.87 -0.47
C ALA A 98 10.11 31.20 -1.09
N PRO A 99 10.38 32.23 -0.27
CA PRO A 99 10.90 33.51 -0.75
C PRO A 99 12.14 33.40 -1.65
N GLN A 100 12.97 32.36 -1.52
CA GLN A 100 14.15 32.19 -2.38
C GLN A 100 13.85 31.47 -3.70
N LEU A 101 12.65 30.91 -3.88
CA LEU A 101 12.24 30.30 -5.16
C LEU A 101 12.26 31.35 -6.28
N ASN A 102 11.82 32.58 -5.99
CA ASN A 102 11.79 33.69 -6.93
C ASN A 102 13.18 34.11 -7.48
N LEU A 103 14.26 33.65 -6.83
CA LEU A 103 15.64 33.88 -7.25
C LEU A 103 16.10 32.86 -8.29
N SER A 104 15.33 31.78 -8.51
CA SER A 104 15.61 30.78 -9.53
C SER A 104 15.23 31.30 -10.92
N SER A 105 16.07 31.03 -11.91
CA SER A 105 15.75 31.29 -13.33
C SER A 105 15.05 30.11 -14.01
N ILE A 106 14.88 28.98 -13.31
CA ILE A 106 14.36 27.72 -13.84
C ILE A 106 13.23 27.22 -12.95
N GLY A 107 12.12 26.80 -13.56
CA GLY A 107 10.93 26.28 -12.87
C GLY A 107 9.84 27.34 -12.69
N VAL A 108 8.91 27.07 -11.77
CA VAL A 108 7.85 28.01 -11.39
C VAL A 108 8.39 29.07 -10.43
N GLN A 109 7.82 30.27 -10.47
CA GLN A 109 8.17 31.36 -9.55
C GLN A 109 7.24 31.45 -8.34
N GLU A 110 6.06 30.84 -8.45
CA GLU A 110 5.05 30.72 -7.43
C GLU A 110 4.56 29.28 -7.43
N VAL A 111 4.31 28.74 -6.25
CA VAL A 111 3.77 27.40 -6.05
C VAL A 111 2.26 27.47 -5.97
N ASP A 112 1.62 26.63 -6.79
CA ASP A 112 0.17 26.50 -6.92
C ASP A 112 -0.21 25.04 -7.25
N GLY A 113 -1.50 24.81 -7.52
CA GLY A 113 -2.03 23.48 -7.85
C GLY A 113 -1.48 22.86 -9.14
N ASP A 114 -0.90 23.67 -10.03
CA ASP A 114 -0.33 23.21 -11.31
C ASP A 114 1.20 22.99 -11.23
N THR A 115 1.79 23.22 -10.05
CA THR A 115 3.24 23.10 -9.85
C THR A 115 3.70 21.64 -9.92
N ILE A 116 4.70 21.38 -10.77
CA ILE A 116 5.23 20.03 -11.01
C ILE A 116 6.42 19.73 -10.09
N TYR A 117 6.31 18.64 -9.31
CA TYR A 117 7.34 18.17 -8.39
C TYR A 117 8.09 16.93 -8.89
N ARG A 118 9.35 16.80 -8.47
CA ARG A 118 10.11 15.55 -8.62
C ARG A 118 9.69 14.57 -7.53
N LEU A 119 9.11 13.44 -7.92
CA LEU A 119 8.60 12.42 -6.98
C LEU A 119 9.69 11.59 -6.29
N GLY A 120 10.89 11.49 -6.87
CA GLY A 120 12.00 10.75 -6.30
C GLY A 120 11.67 9.28 -6.05
N SER A 121 11.87 8.80 -4.81
CA SER A 121 11.60 7.40 -4.45
C SER A 121 10.13 6.98 -4.58
N ASN A 122 9.19 7.93 -4.58
CA ASN A 122 7.77 7.62 -4.78
C ASN A 122 7.48 7.06 -6.18
N THR A 123 8.38 7.30 -7.16
CA THR A 123 8.27 6.71 -8.51
C THR A 123 8.25 5.17 -8.47
N LYS A 124 8.77 4.53 -7.42
CA LYS A 124 8.75 3.07 -7.25
C LYS A 124 7.34 2.49 -7.20
N ILE A 125 6.35 3.26 -6.72
CA ILE A 125 4.94 2.83 -6.72
C ILE A 125 4.48 2.57 -8.15
N PHE A 126 4.76 3.51 -9.06
CA PHE A 126 4.42 3.37 -10.48
C PHE A 126 5.17 2.20 -11.11
N THR A 127 6.46 2.02 -10.81
CA THR A 127 7.23 0.87 -11.31
C THR A 127 6.58 -0.47 -10.93
N MET A 128 6.15 -0.63 -9.67
CA MET A 128 5.50 -1.86 -9.23
C MET A 128 4.09 -2.03 -9.81
N LEU A 129 3.30 -0.95 -9.89
CA LEU A 129 1.97 -1.01 -10.50
C LEU A 129 2.04 -1.38 -11.98
N THR A 130 2.95 -0.76 -12.74
CA THR A 130 3.18 -1.12 -14.15
C THR A 130 3.61 -2.58 -14.28
N PHE A 131 4.53 -3.05 -13.42
CA PHE A 131 4.97 -4.44 -13.45
C PHE A 131 3.80 -5.42 -13.18
N LEU A 132 2.99 -5.16 -12.15
CA LEU A 132 1.86 -6.01 -11.80
C LEU A 132 0.78 -6.01 -12.88
N TYR A 133 0.56 -4.88 -13.54
CA TYR A 133 -0.44 -4.76 -14.61
C TYR A 133 0.01 -5.43 -15.92
N GLU A 134 1.26 -5.21 -16.34
CA GLU A 134 1.76 -5.69 -17.64
C GLU A 134 2.28 -7.13 -17.57
N ALA A 135 2.98 -7.50 -16.48
CA ALA A 135 3.62 -8.79 -16.34
C ALA A 135 2.84 -9.73 -15.40
N GLY A 136 2.25 -9.20 -14.33
CA GLY A 136 1.58 -9.99 -13.30
C GLY A 136 2.52 -10.48 -12.20
N GLU A 137 1.93 -10.97 -11.11
CA GLU A 137 2.63 -11.33 -9.87
C GLU A 137 3.48 -12.61 -9.99
N GLN A 138 3.20 -13.49 -10.95
CA GLN A 138 3.87 -14.79 -11.08
C GLN A 138 5.39 -14.68 -11.28
N TYR A 139 5.88 -13.54 -11.78
CA TYR A 139 7.30 -13.29 -12.04
C TYR A 139 8.03 -12.63 -10.88
N LEU A 140 7.35 -12.25 -9.79
CA LEU A 140 7.99 -11.60 -8.63
C LEU A 140 9.06 -12.48 -7.97
N ASN A 141 8.91 -13.80 -8.09
CA ASN A 141 9.84 -14.77 -7.52
C ASN A 141 10.85 -15.32 -8.54
N ASP A 142 10.82 -14.84 -9.79
CA ASP A 142 11.85 -15.22 -10.75
C ASP A 142 13.21 -14.71 -10.27
N PRO A 143 14.27 -15.54 -10.34
CA PRO A 143 15.61 -15.04 -10.08
C PRO A 143 15.96 -13.99 -11.13
N ILE A 144 16.61 -12.90 -10.71
CA ILE A 144 16.99 -11.82 -11.64
C ILE A 144 17.86 -12.33 -12.81
N THR A 145 18.63 -13.39 -12.60
CA THR A 145 19.46 -14.05 -13.62
C THR A 145 18.66 -14.64 -14.79
N LYS A 146 17.35 -14.89 -14.62
CA LYS A 146 16.45 -15.27 -15.71
C LYS A 146 16.25 -14.13 -16.72
N TRP A 147 16.21 -12.89 -16.23
CA TRP A 147 15.91 -11.68 -17.00
C TRP A 147 17.16 -10.88 -17.36
N VAL A 148 18.23 -11.00 -16.56
CA VAL A 148 19.54 -10.40 -16.78
C VAL A 148 20.60 -11.51 -16.68
N PRO A 149 20.78 -12.33 -17.73
CA PRO A 149 21.62 -13.54 -17.68
C PRO A 149 23.09 -13.27 -17.39
N GLU A 150 23.59 -12.06 -17.66
CA GLU A 150 24.96 -11.61 -17.36
C GLU A 150 25.26 -11.63 -15.85
N LEU A 151 24.23 -11.63 -15.00
CA LEU A 151 24.40 -11.71 -13.55
C LEU A 151 24.61 -13.16 -13.05
N ALA A 152 24.44 -14.18 -13.90
CA ALA A 152 24.57 -15.59 -13.49
C ALA A 152 25.98 -15.91 -12.96
N ASP A 153 27.01 -15.38 -13.61
CA ASP A 153 28.42 -15.57 -13.22
C ASP A 153 28.75 -14.88 -11.88
N LEU A 154 28.02 -13.82 -11.54
CA LEU A 154 28.15 -13.11 -10.27
C LEU A 154 27.38 -13.81 -9.14
N ALA A 155 26.25 -14.42 -9.45
CA ALA A 155 25.44 -15.18 -8.48
C ALA A 155 26.23 -16.35 -7.86
N GLY A 156 27.07 -17.04 -8.65
CA GLY A 156 27.95 -18.11 -8.14
C GLY A 156 28.98 -17.61 -7.12
N LYS A 157 29.45 -16.37 -7.26
CA LYS A 157 30.43 -15.74 -6.36
C LYS A 157 29.80 -15.19 -5.08
N ALA A 158 28.52 -14.83 -5.12
CA ALA A 158 27.78 -14.33 -3.97
C ALA A 158 27.64 -15.37 -2.84
N ALA A 159 27.68 -16.67 -3.15
CA ALA A 159 27.68 -17.74 -2.16
C ALA A 159 28.96 -17.76 -1.29
N GLU A 160 30.07 -17.28 -1.84
CA GLU A 160 31.38 -17.20 -1.19
C GLU A 160 31.57 -15.87 -0.43
N ASP A 161 30.74 -14.85 -0.73
CA ASP A 161 30.77 -13.54 -0.10
C ASP A 161 29.95 -13.56 1.23
N PRO A 162 30.59 -13.29 2.39
CA PRO A 162 29.92 -13.32 3.69
C PRO A 162 28.79 -12.28 3.85
N VAL A 163 28.78 -11.21 3.05
CA VAL A 163 27.71 -10.19 3.05
C VAL A 163 26.51 -10.64 2.21
N MET A 164 26.75 -11.26 1.06
CA MET A 164 25.69 -11.67 0.13
C MET A 164 25.04 -13.02 0.49
N ASN A 165 25.75 -13.88 1.23
CA ASN A 165 25.26 -15.18 1.71
C ASN A 165 24.12 -15.08 2.77
N TYR A 166 23.75 -13.88 3.22
CA TYR A 166 22.62 -13.71 4.13
C TYR A 166 21.27 -13.73 3.41
N VAL A 167 21.20 -13.22 2.17
CA VAL A 167 19.94 -13.10 1.40
C VAL A 167 19.49 -14.44 0.81
N HIS A 168 20.43 -15.35 0.52
CA HIS A 168 20.16 -16.61 -0.17
C HIS A 168 19.59 -17.73 0.75
N ARG A 169 19.40 -17.44 2.04
CA ARG A 169 18.97 -18.42 3.06
C ARG A 169 17.46 -18.41 3.33
N VAL A 170 16.65 -17.88 2.42
CA VAL A 170 15.21 -18.19 2.38
C VAL A 170 15.02 -19.36 1.43
N PRO A 171 14.81 -20.60 1.92
CA PRO A 171 14.62 -21.75 1.06
C PRO A 171 13.31 -21.56 0.30
N SER A 172 13.35 -21.79 -1.02
CA SER A 172 12.21 -21.75 -1.96
C SER A 172 10.99 -22.62 -1.56
N GLY A 173 11.06 -23.36 -0.46
CA GLY A 173 9.98 -24.19 0.07
C GLY A 173 9.42 -23.76 1.43
N ARG A 174 9.86 -22.63 2.03
CA ARG A 174 9.45 -22.24 3.39
C ARG A 174 8.43 -21.09 3.45
N LEU A 175 7.82 -20.71 2.32
CA LEU A 175 6.66 -19.81 2.29
C LEU A 175 5.32 -20.56 2.29
N ALA A 176 5.33 -21.89 2.28
CA ALA A 176 4.12 -22.72 2.35
C ALA A 176 3.68 -23.08 3.78
N GLU A 177 4.39 -22.61 4.82
CA GLU A 177 4.08 -22.90 6.22
C GLU A 177 3.95 -21.60 7.03
N VAL A 178 2.91 -20.84 6.70
CA VAL A 178 2.25 -19.95 7.65
C VAL A 178 0.76 -20.30 7.57
N ARG A 179 0.38 -21.32 8.33
CA ARG A 179 -1.01 -21.54 8.75
C ARG A 179 -1.16 -21.01 10.16
#